data_AF-D3F8M3-F1
#
_entry.id   AF-D3F8M3-F1
#
_cell.length_a   1.000
_cell.length_b   1.000
_cell.length_c   1.000
_cell.angle_alpha   90.00
_cell.angle_beta   90.00
_cell.angle_gamma   90.00
#
_symmetry.space_group_name_H-M   'P 1'
#
loop_
_entity.id
_entity.type
_entity.pdbx_description
1 polymer ?
#
loop_
_entity_poly.entity_id
_entity_poly.type
_entity_poly.pdbx_seq_one_letter_code
_entity_poly.pdbx_strand_id
1 'polypeptide(L)'
;MAPNWEQTIPVAGPPDTLRFGIGVQMRNMPTDGWFAFNVPGYDAESTIIFPPPPNARSPVYRPDLAVLVMVTWRAGFVSSMTMRWWQGATAPPPDATITPVIAVPAADGVLFDTFPNSTFDEPWEAVRMRPDVLVTRTF
;
A
#
# COMPACT_ATOMS: atom_id res chain seq x y z
N MET A 1 4.31 13.92 17.82
CA MET A 1 4.46 14.79 16.64
C MET A 1 3.37 14.42 15.65
N ALA A 2 2.54 15.37 15.23
CA ALA A 2 1.49 15.12 14.23
C ALA A 2 2.11 14.83 12.85
N PRO A 3 1.43 14.07 11.98
CA PRO A 3 1.90 13.83 10.62
C PRO A 3 1.87 15.11 9.79
N ASN A 4 2.82 15.26 8.86
CA ASN A 4 2.83 16.33 7.86
C ASN A 4 1.74 16.10 6.80
N TRP A 5 1.45 14.82 6.54
CA TRP A 5 0.45 14.38 5.60
C TRP A 5 -0.30 13.17 6.15
N GLU A 6 -1.63 13.21 6.02
CA GLU A 6 -2.52 12.11 6.33
C GLU A 6 -3.58 12.00 5.24
N GLN A 7 -3.80 10.78 4.74
CA GLN A 7 -4.85 10.51 3.76
C GLN A 7 -5.57 9.23 4.13
N THR A 8 -6.90 9.27 4.06
CA THR A 8 -7.74 8.09 4.20
C THR A 8 -8.41 7.79 2.87
N ILE A 9 -8.37 6.52 2.48
CA ILE A 9 -8.86 6.02 1.19
C ILE A 9 -9.67 4.75 1.41
N PRO A 10 -10.74 4.52 0.65
CA PRO A 10 -11.48 3.27 0.71
C PRO A 10 -10.60 2.13 0.17
N VAL A 11 -10.69 0.96 0.80
CA VAL A 11 -10.04 -0.27 0.35
C VAL A 11 -11.05 -1.41 0.41
N ALA A 12 -11.08 -2.24 -0.62
CA ALA A 12 -11.95 -3.40 -0.69
C ALA A 12 -11.09 -4.67 -0.69
N GLY A 13 -11.45 -5.62 0.16
CA GLY A 13 -10.86 -6.95 0.14
C GLY A 13 -11.26 -7.74 -1.10
N PRO A 14 -10.65 -8.92 -1.31
CA PRO A 14 -11.03 -9.81 -2.39
C PRO A 14 -12.50 -10.25 -2.29
N PRO A 15 -13.12 -10.65 -3.43
CA PRO A 15 -14.50 -11.13 -3.45
C PRO A 15 -14.67 -12.44 -2.66
N ASP A 16 -13.59 -13.20 -2.49
CA ASP A 16 -13.55 -14.46 -1.75
C ASP A 16 -12.80 -14.29 -0.41
N THR A 17 -13.12 -15.14 0.56
CA THR A 17 -12.40 -15.18 1.84
C THR A 17 -11.02 -15.78 1.64
N LEU A 18 -10.03 -14.93 1.39
CA LEU A 18 -8.65 -15.32 1.10
C LEU A 18 -7.66 -14.48 1.89
N ARG A 19 -6.47 -15.03 2.08
CA ARG A 19 -5.33 -14.29 2.62
C ARG A 19 -4.74 -13.43 1.50
N PHE A 20 -4.57 -12.14 1.74
CA PHE A 20 -4.00 -11.20 0.78
C PHE A 20 -3.05 -10.21 1.46
N GLY A 21 -2.16 -9.62 0.68
CA GLY A 21 -1.26 -8.55 1.11
C GLY A 21 -1.93 -7.19 0.94
N ILE A 22 -1.79 -6.33 1.93
CA ILE A 22 -2.26 -4.94 1.87
C ILE A 22 -1.22 -4.03 2.53
N GLY A 23 -1.02 -2.85 1.96
CA GLY A 23 -0.14 -1.85 2.53
C GLY A 23 0.08 -0.68 1.59
N VAL A 24 1.31 -0.18 1.54
CA VAL A 24 1.64 1.04 0.81
C VAL A 24 2.82 0.83 -0.13
N GLN A 25 2.77 1.48 -1.29
CA GLN A 25 3.89 1.66 -2.19
C GLN A 25 4.25 3.13 -2.22
N MET A 26 5.54 3.38 -2.08
CA MET A 26 6.14 4.69 -2.18
C MET A 26 6.92 4.76 -3.47
N ARG A 27 6.93 5.95 -4.08
CA ARG A 27 7.74 6.25 -5.24
C ARG A 27 8.46 7.56 -5.00
N ASN A 28 9.77 7.58 -5.31
CA ASN A 28 10.61 8.78 -5.23
C ASN A 28 10.52 9.53 -3.87
N MET A 29 10.27 8.83 -2.76
CA MET A 29 10.15 9.45 -1.44
C MET A 29 11.53 9.69 -0.79
N PRO A 30 11.73 10.79 -0.05
CA PRO A 30 12.97 10.98 0.72
C PRO A 30 13.18 9.91 1.80
N THR A 31 14.44 9.55 2.07
CA THR A 31 14.81 8.47 3.00
C THR A 31 15.04 8.92 4.44
N ASP A 32 14.85 10.20 4.73
CA ASP A 32 14.90 10.78 6.07
C ASP A 32 13.50 10.94 6.70
N GLY A 33 12.46 10.53 5.99
CA GLY A 33 11.06 10.54 6.43
C GLY A 33 10.63 9.26 7.14
N TRP A 34 9.41 9.31 7.68
CA TRP A 34 8.76 8.20 8.36
C TRP A 34 7.34 8.00 7.85
N PHE A 35 6.81 6.79 7.99
CA PHE A 35 5.44 6.47 7.61
C PHE A 35 4.78 5.49 8.56
N ALA A 36 3.46 5.47 8.51
CA ALA A 36 2.61 4.51 9.19
C ALA A 36 1.33 4.35 8.37
N PHE A 37 0.68 3.20 8.51
CA PHE A 37 -0.67 3.04 7.99
C PHE A 37 -1.50 2.17 8.92
N ASN A 38 -2.81 2.38 8.93
CA ASN A 38 -3.75 1.51 9.58
C ASN A 38 -4.88 1.13 8.64
N VAL A 39 -5.46 -0.03 8.88
CA VAL A 39 -6.64 -0.51 8.16
C VAL A 39 -7.56 -1.18 9.17
N PRO A 40 -8.71 -0.58 9.51
CA PRO A 40 -9.66 -1.21 10.42
C PRO A 40 -10.14 -2.56 9.86
N GLY A 41 -10.08 -3.59 10.69
CA GLY A 41 -10.65 -4.89 10.40
C GLY A 41 -12.10 -4.99 10.85
N TYR A 42 -12.72 -6.15 10.61
CA TYR A 42 -14.00 -6.49 11.23
C TYR A 42 -13.81 -6.99 12.69
N ASP A 43 -12.59 -7.40 13.03
CA ASP A 43 -12.14 -7.78 14.36
C ASP A 43 -10.67 -7.35 14.58
N ALA A 44 -10.09 -7.70 15.74
CA ALA A 44 -8.71 -7.35 16.08
C ALA A 44 -7.67 -8.08 15.22
N GLU A 45 -7.95 -9.29 14.75
CA GLU A 45 -7.01 -10.11 13.95
C GLU A 45 -6.93 -9.63 12.50
N SER A 46 -8.03 -9.09 11.99
CA SER A 46 -8.15 -8.51 10.65
C SER A 46 -7.79 -7.02 10.59
N THR A 47 -7.51 -6.40 11.75
CA THR A 47 -7.08 -5.00 11.85
C THR A 47 -5.57 -4.89 11.65
N ILE A 48 -5.17 -3.98 10.78
CA ILE A 48 -3.74 -3.71 10.54
C ILE A 48 -3.36 -2.40 11.19
N ILE A 49 -2.27 -2.46 11.96
CA ILE A 49 -1.57 -1.30 12.51
C ILE A 49 -0.11 -1.47 12.15
N PHE A 50 0.39 -0.60 11.27
CA PHE A 50 1.77 -0.64 10.81
C PHE A 50 2.52 0.67 11.09
N PRO A 51 3.71 0.62 11.71
CA PRO A 51 4.27 -0.56 12.38
C PRO A 51 3.46 -0.95 13.63
N PRO A 52 3.57 -2.20 14.11
CA PRO A 52 2.89 -2.60 15.34
C PRO A 52 3.49 -1.87 16.56
N PRO A 53 2.69 -1.63 17.62
CA PRO A 53 3.19 -1.09 18.88
C PRO A 53 4.37 -1.90 19.45
N PRO A 54 5.32 -1.26 20.15
CA PRO A 54 5.30 0.13 20.61
C PRO A 54 5.77 1.15 19.56
N ASN A 55 6.15 0.71 18.36
CA ASN A 55 6.61 1.61 17.31
C ASN A 55 5.42 2.35 16.71
N ALA A 56 5.50 3.69 16.65
CA ALA A 56 4.42 4.51 16.10
C ALA A 56 4.60 4.82 14.60
N ARG A 57 5.82 4.61 14.06
CA ARG A 57 6.20 4.94 12.69
C ARG A 57 7.43 4.15 12.24
N SER A 58 7.49 3.83 10.96
CA SER A 58 8.58 3.10 10.29
C SER A 58 9.40 4.06 9.42
N PRO A 59 10.73 3.93 9.34
CA PRO A 59 11.54 4.80 8.49
C PRO A 59 11.35 4.44 7.00
N VAL A 60 11.47 5.44 6.13
CA VAL A 60 11.60 5.23 4.69
C VAL A 60 13.08 5.00 4.39
N TYR A 61 13.53 3.77 4.16
CA TYR A 61 14.96 3.47 3.98
C TYR A 61 15.42 3.46 2.52
N ARG A 62 14.49 3.54 1.56
CA ARG A 62 14.77 3.70 0.12
C ARG A 62 13.62 4.47 -0.56
N PRO A 63 13.87 5.17 -1.68
CA PRO A 63 12.86 6.00 -2.33
C PRO A 63 11.64 5.26 -2.88
N ASP A 64 11.85 4.06 -3.40
CA ASP A 64 10.80 3.20 -3.97
C ASP A 64 10.52 2.03 -3.02
N LEU A 65 9.94 2.36 -1.87
CA LEU A 65 9.63 1.41 -0.80
C LEU A 65 8.20 0.86 -0.95
N ALA A 66 8.06 -0.46 -1.04
CA ALA A 66 6.78 -1.14 -0.90
C ALA A 66 6.74 -1.93 0.41
N VAL A 67 5.63 -1.84 1.14
CA VAL A 67 5.36 -2.61 2.35
C VAL A 67 3.99 -3.23 2.23
N LEU A 68 3.93 -4.55 2.39
CA LEU A 68 2.70 -5.33 2.42
C LEU A 68 2.63 -6.11 3.73
N VAL A 69 1.47 -6.10 4.36
CA VAL A 69 1.12 -6.93 5.50
C VAL A 69 0.07 -7.94 5.05
N MET A 70 0.28 -9.20 5.38
CA MET A 70 -0.67 -10.26 5.03
C MET A 70 -1.83 -10.28 6.03
N VAL A 71 -3.05 -10.22 5.53
CA VAL A 71 -4.29 -10.26 6.32
C VAL A 71 -5.30 -11.23 5.69
N THR A 72 -6.26 -11.69 6.47
CA THR A 72 -7.41 -12.46 5.99
C THR A 72 -8.67 -11.68 6.29
N TRP A 73 -9.45 -11.34 5.27
CA TRP A 73 -10.78 -10.73 5.44
C TRP A 73 -11.86 -11.66 4.93
N ARG A 74 -13.08 -11.50 5.48
CA ARG A 74 -14.27 -12.12 4.90
C ARG A 74 -14.51 -11.59 3.48
N ALA A 75 -15.06 -12.44 2.62
CA ALA A 75 -15.50 -12.12 1.27
C ALA A 75 -16.21 -10.76 1.18
N GLY A 76 -15.72 -9.88 0.28
CA GLY A 76 -16.33 -8.58 -0.02
C GLY A 76 -16.26 -7.56 1.12
N PHE A 77 -15.42 -7.76 2.14
CA PHE A 77 -15.27 -6.76 3.21
C PHE A 77 -14.66 -5.46 2.66
N VAL A 78 -15.31 -4.34 2.98
CA VAL A 78 -14.85 -3.00 2.64
C VAL A 78 -14.39 -2.31 3.91
N SER A 79 -13.26 -1.63 3.82
CA SER A 79 -12.68 -0.83 4.89
C SER A 79 -12.07 0.46 4.33
N SER A 80 -11.29 1.15 5.14
CA SER A 80 -10.48 2.29 4.73
C SER A 80 -9.05 2.12 5.21
N MET A 81 -8.08 2.59 4.42
CA MET A 81 -6.70 2.70 4.85
C MET A 81 -6.39 4.15 5.17
N THR A 82 -5.92 4.42 6.38
CA THR A 82 -5.35 5.73 6.74
C THR A 82 -3.83 5.64 6.69
N MET A 83 -3.24 6.35 5.74
CA MET A 83 -1.80 6.48 5.57
C MET A 83 -1.34 7.78 6.21
N ARG A 84 -0.19 7.73 6.88
CA ARG A 84 0.43 8.87 7.55
C ARG A 84 1.89 8.97 7.17
N TRP A 85 2.36 10.19 6.96
CA TRP A 85 3.75 10.47 6.67
C TRP A 85 4.27 11.66 7.47
N TRP A 86 5.53 11.55 7.90
CA TRP A 86 6.27 12.59 8.59
C TRP A 86 7.51 12.92 7.77
N GLN A 87 7.64 14.19 7.43
CA GLN A 87 8.77 14.70 6.66
C GLN A 87 10.05 14.69 7.50
N GLY A 88 11.16 14.31 6.85
CA GLY A 88 12.51 14.52 7.36
C GLY A 88 12.99 15.95 7.14
N ALA A 89 14.29 16.14 6.92
CA ALA A 89 14.85 17.42 6.51
C ALA A 89 14.59 17.71 5.02
N THR A 90 14.42 16.66 4.21
CA THR A 90 14.30 16.73 2.77
C THR A 90 12.82 16.78 2.36
N ALA A 91 12.46 17.75 1.51
CA ALA A 91 11.12 17.84 0.94
C ALA A 91 10.91 16.79 -0.15
N PRO A 92 9.71 16.18 -0.27
CA PRO A 92 9.40 15.29 -1.38
C PRO A 92 9.48 16.04 -2.72
N PRO A 93 10.08 15.44 -3.77
CA PRO A 93 9.99 15.99 -5.11
C PRO A 93 8.54 15.95 -5.64
N PRO A 94 8.18 16.75 -6.67
CA PRO A 94 6.81 16.83 -7.18
C PRO A 94 6.21 15.49 -7.64
N ASP A 95 7.02 14.54 -8.10
CA ASP A 95 6.57 13.23 -8.57
C ASP A 95 6.60 12.14 -7.49
N ALA A 96 6.93 12.49 -6.24
CA ALA A 96 6.87 11.55 -5.13
C ALA A 96 5.43 11.09 -4.90
N THR A 97 5.21 9.82 -4.51
CA THR A 97 3.87 9.33 -4.18
C THR A 97 3.88 8.34 -3.03
N ILE A 98 2.73 8.25 -2.33
CA ILE A 98 2.39 7.17 -1.41
C ILE A 98 1.02 6.63 -1.84
N THR A 99 0.97 5.39 -2.33
CA THR A 99 -0.25 4.76 -2.83
C THR A 99 -0.58 3.52 -2.03
N PRO A 100 -1.88 3.23 -1.80
CA PRO A 100 -2.28 1.92 -1.30
C PRO A 100 -1.91 0.83 -2.31
N VAL A 101 -1.59 -0.35 -1.81
CA VAL A 101 -1.46 -1.55 -2.63
C VAL A 101 -2.20 -2.70 -1.97
N ILE A 102 -2.92 -3.46 -2.79
CA ILE A 102 -3.55 -4.73 -2.45
C ILE A 102 -2.98 -5.76 -3.42
N ALA A 103 -2.43 -6.84 -2.88
CA ALA A 103 -1.84 -7.94 -3.64
C ALA A 103 -2.49 -9.25 -3.21
N VAL A 104 -3.19 -9.90 -4.12
CA VAL A 104 -3.77 -11.23 -3.87
C VAL A 104 -2.74 -12.27 -4.33
N PRO A 105 -2.33 -13.25 -3.51
CA PRO A 105 -1.43 -14.31 -3.95
C PRO A 105 -2.03 -15.01 -5.17
N ALA A 106 -1.23 -15.27 -6.21
CA ALA A 106 -1.67 -16.14 -7.30
C ALA A 106 -2.05 -17.51 -6.74
N ALA A 107 -2.95 -18.24 -7.42
CA ALA A 107 -3.38 -19.58 -7.04
C ALA A 107 -2.20 -20.57 -6.81
N ASP A 108 -1.03 -20.26 -7.38
CA ASP A 108 0.21 -21.04 -7.26
C ASP A 108 1.21 -20.49 -6.22
N GLY A 109 0.81 -19.56 -5.36
CA GLY A 109 1.67 -19.01 -4.29
C GLY A 109 2.69 -17.97 -4.75
N VAL A 110 2.59 -17.48 -5.99
CA VAL A 110 3.43 -16.40 -6.53
C VAL A 110 2.84 -15.04 -6.10
N LEU A 111 3.63 -14.24 -5.39
CA LEU A 111 3.29 -12.86 -5.06
C LEU A 111 3.45 -12.01 -6.34
N PHE A 112 2.38 -11.35 -6.78
CA PHE A 112 2.45 -10.39 -7.90
C PHE A 112 3.35 -9.21 -7.51
N ASP A 113 4.39 -8.98 -8.31
CA ASP A 113 5.28 -7.82 -8.23
C ASP A 113 4.68 -6.65 -9.01
N THR A 114 4.59 -5.48 -8.37
CA THR A 114 4.15 -4.22 -8.99
C THR A 114 5.38 -3.40 -9.41
N PHE A 115 5.99 -3.80 -10.54
CA PHE A 115 6.80 -3.12 -11.58
C PHE A 115 7.90 -2.08 -11.21
N PRO A 116 9.04 -2.10 -11.93
CA PRO A 116 9.32 -0.97 -12.83
C PRO A 116 10.04 -1.35 -14.14
N ASN A 117 9.61 -0.74 -15.25
CA ASN A 117 10.45 -0.43 -16.42
C ASN A 117 11.05 -1.58 -17.28
N SER A 118 10.36 -2.69 -17.50
CA SER A 118 10.67 -3.56 -18.64
C SER A 118 9.80 -3.17 -19.84
N THR A 119 10.44 -2.70 -20.90
CA THR A 119 9.85 -2.70 -22.26
C THR A 119 9.32 -4.10 -22.55
N PHE A 120 8.00 -4.26 -22.58
CA PHE A 120 7.35 -5.52 -22.94
C PHE A 120 7.28 -5.58 -24.47
N ASP A 121 8.10 -6.46 -25.05
CA ASP A 121 8.26 -6.62 -26.51
C ASP A 121 7.41 -7.77 -27.10
N GLU A 122 6.38 -8.27 -26.40
CA GLU A 122 5.55 -9.37 -26.92
C GLU A 122 4.04 -9.09 -26.77
N PRO A 123 3.23 -9.16 -27.85
CA PRO A 123 1.84 -8.74 -27.85
C PRO A 123 0.88 -9.94 -27.72
N TRP A 124 0.47 -10.36 -26.52
CA TRP A 124 -0.80 -11.13 -26.39
C TRP A 124 -1.43 -11.29 -24.98
N GLU A 125 -0.80 -10.95 -23.86
CA GLU A 125 -1.49 -11.04 -22.55
C GLU A 125 -2.13 -9.72 -22.11
N ALA A 126 -3.22 -9.36 -22.80
CA ALA A 126 -4.21 -8.41 -22.28
C ALA A 126 -5.00 -9.06 -21.14
N VAL A 127 -4.39 -9.20 -19.96
CA VAL A 127 -5.09 -9.61 -18.73
C VAL A 127 -5.87 -8.39 -18.22
N ARG A 128 -7.19 -8.54 -18.20
CA ARG A 128 -8.16 -7.50 -17.85
C ARG A 128 -7.91 -6.92 -16.46
N MET A 129 -7.27 -5.75 -16.40
CA MET A 129 -7.34 -4.84 -15.27
C MET A 129 -8.80 -4.41 -15.08
N ARG A 130 -9.39 -4.63 -13.89
CA ARG A 130 -10.58 -3.86 -13.49
C ARG A 130 -10.09 -2.53 -12.91
N PRO A 131 -10.42 -1.38 -13.51
CA PRO A 131 -10.00 -0.09 -13.00
C PRO A 131 -11.01 0.37 -11.95
N ASP A 132 -11.00 -0.21 -10.76
CA ASP A 132 -11.80 0.33 -9.66
C ASP A 132 -10.87 1.10 -8.71
N VAL A 133 -10.78 2.40 -9.01
CA VAL A 133 -10.29 3.52 -8.19
C VAL A 133 -8.78 3.60 -7.93
N LEU A 134 -8.05 4.05 -8.95
CA LEU A 134 -6.69 4.56 -8.83
C LEU A 134 -6.73 6.06 -8.45
N VAL A 135 -6.81 6.41 -7.17
CA VAL A 135 -6.59 7.80 -6.72
C VAL A 135 -5.09 8.03 -6.64
N THR A 136 -4.49 8.42 -7.75
CA THR A 136 -3.11 8.92 -7.80
C THR A 136 -3.15 10.42 -7.54
N ARG A 137 -2.46 10.90 -6.50
CA ARG A 137 -2.21 12.34 -6.34
C ARG A 137 -0.71 12.60 -6.28
N THR A 138 -0.26 13.41 -7.24
CA THR A 138 1.07 13.98 -7.39
C THR A 138 1.27 15.08 -6.33
N PHE A 139 2.47 15.19 -5.76
CA PHE A 139 2.80 16.20 -4.75
C PHE A 139 3.11 17.56 -5.38
#